data_AF-A0A5D0RGV8-F1
#
_entry.id   AF-A0A5D0RGV8-F1
#
_cell.length_a   1.000
_cell.length_b   1.000
_cell.length_c   1.000
_cell.angle_alpha   90.00
_cell.angle_beta   90.00
_cell.angle_gamma   90.00
#
_symmetry.space_group_name_H-M   'P 1'
#
loop_
_entity.id
_entity.type
_entity.pdbx_description
1 polymer ?
#
loop_
_entity_poly.entity_id
_entity_poly.type
_entity_poly.pdbx_seq_one_letter_code
_entity_poly.pdbx_strand_id
1 'polypeptide(L)'
;MMIFLIIVASIAGLITLFVFNSMAVEKNQIRTLAITYNRGIGADYESYLSNPDYTYDDRVYEYFNYFASGSGTPSPLPGGVSVVDKSVEVIFESDQDIESFASHFFAMRRPKLKERMDALIKRSNSLDMYDQETREKISQTIYKAIMEFSGAVVTINVGANRYKLKLSNIKPELVLAILAVESGFNPLAYARETSINPDISDEVYSRGIAQIYEFTLWSMNDWLKESGCNIKIDELWSIRNSVFLNMVYLAYAKMVLYSE
;
A
#
# COMPACT_ATOMS: atom_id res chain seq x y z
N MET A 1 25.68 -0.40 -45.61
CA MET A 1 24.23 -0.47 -45.34
C MET A 1 23.84 -1.72 -44.53
N MET A 2 24.22 -2.93 -44.96
CA MET A 2 23.91 -4.18 -44.22
C MET A 2 24.50 -4.22 -42.80
N ILE A 3 25.77 -3.83 -42.63
CA ILE A 3 26.42 -3.77 -41.30
C ILE A 3 25.72 -2.77 -40.37
N PHE A 4 25.28 -1.63 -40.90
CA PHE A 4 24.54 -0.63 -40.14
C PHE A 4 23.17 -1.16 -39.67
N LEU A 5 22.44 -1.88 -40.53
CA LEU A 5 21.17 -2.51 -40.17
C LEU A 5 21.33 -3.60 -39.10
N ILE A 6 22.41 -4.40 -39.18
CA ILE A 6 22.73 -5.43 -38.17
C ILE A 6 23.02 -4.79 -36.80
N ILE A 7 23.78 -3.69 -36.78
CA ILE A 7 24.09 -2.96 -35.54
C ILE A 7 22.80 -2.38 -34.93
N VAL A 8 21.96 -1.72 -35.74
CA VAL A 8 20.69 -1.14 -35.27
C VAL A 8 19.74 -2.23 -34.74
N ALA A 9 19.61 -3.36 -35.45
CA ALA A 9 18.79 -4.48 -35.00
C ALA A 9 19.30 -5.10 -33.69
N SER A 10 20.63 -5.20 -33.52
CA SER A 10 21.25 -5.73 -32.30
C SER A 10 21.04 -4.80 -31.10
N ILE A 11 21.19 -3.48 -31.30
CA ILE A 11 20.91 -2.48 -30.27
C ILE A 11 19.43 -2.49 -29.89
N ALA A 12 18.54 -2.51 -30.88
CA ALA A 12 17.10 -2.61 -30.63
C ALA A 12 16.75 -3.88 -29.83
N GLY A 13 17.30 -5.03 -30.21
CA GLY A 13 17.11 -6.29 -29.50
C GLY A 13 17.60 -6.25 -28.04
N LEU A 14 18.77 -5.65 -27.78
CA LEU A 14 19.30 -5.47 -26.43
C LEU A 14 18.44 -4.53 -25.59
N ILE A 15 17.96 -3.42 -26.16
CA ILE A 15 17.05 -2.49 -25.48
C ILE A 15 15.74 -3.21 -25.14
N THR A 16 15.18 -3.96 -26.09
CA THR A 16 13.96 -4.73 -25.88
C THR A 16 14.13 -5.77 -24.76
N LEU A 17 15.22 -6.54 -24.76
CA LEU A 17 15.53 -7.49 -23.70
C LEU A 17 15.69 -6.81 -22.33
N PHE A 18 16.38 -5.66 -22.28
CA PHE A 18 16.57 -4.91 -21.05
C PHE A 18 15.24 -4.38 -20.49
N VAL A 19 14.36 -3.87 -21.35
CA VAL A 19 13.02 -3.40 -20.96
C VAL A 19 12.15 -4.56 -20.48
N PHE A 20 12.12 -5.69 -21.20
CA PHE A 20 11.32 -6.83 -20.76
C PHE A 20 11.83 -7.43 -19.44
N ASN A 21 13.15 -7.52 -19.25
CA ASN A 21 13.72 -8.00 -18.00
C ASN A 21 13.42 -7.04 -16.85
N SER A 22 13.54 -5.72 -17.05
CA SER A 22 13.24 -4.75 -15.99
C SER A 22 11.77 -4.77 -15.58
N MET A 23 10.84 -4.91 -16.54
CA MET A 23 9.42 -5.07 -16.27
C MET A 23 9.10 -6.38 -15.54
N ALA A 24 9.77 -7.48 -15.91
CA ALA A 24 9.59 -8.77 -15.22
C ALA A 24 10.10 -8.71 -13.77
N VAL A 25 11.24 -8.06 -13.53
CA VAL A 25 11.79 -7.84 -12.18
C VAL A 25 10.84 -6.97 -11.36
N GLU A 26 10.35 -5.85 -11.91
CA GLU A 26 9.40 -4.99 -11.22
C GLU A 26 8.10 -5.73 -10.88
N LYS A 27 7.55 -6.51 -11.83
CA LYS A 27 6.37 -7.34 -11.59
C LYS A 27 6.58 -8.26 -10.40
N ASN A 28 7.66 -9.03 -10.38
CA ASN A 28 7.95 -9.94 -9.29
C ASN A 28 8.14 -9.19 -7.98
N GLN A 29 8.83 -8.05 -7.99
CA GLN A 29 9.02 -7.25 -6.77
C GLN A 29 7.70 -6.76 -6.16
N ILE A 30 6.78 -6.28 -7.00
CA ILE A 30 5.46 -5.82 -6.57
C ILE A 30 4.62 -6.97 -6.03
N ARG A 31 4.60 -8.12 -6.73
CA ARG A 31 3.85 -9.30 -6.28
C ARG A 31 4.38 -9.87 -4.96
N THR A 32 5.70 -9.98 -4.80
CA THR A 32 6.33 -10.42 -3.54
C THR A 32 6.01 -9.47 -2.39
N LEU A 33 6.04 -8.14 -2.62
CA LEU A 33 5.65 -7.16 -1.61
C LEU A 33 4.17 -7.28 -1.24
N ALA A 34 3.30 -7.48 -2.23
CA ALA A 34 1.87 -7.70 -2.01
C ALA A 34 1.61 -8.94 -1.14
N ILE A 35 2.28 -10.07 -1.45
CA ILE A 35 2.19 -11.28 -0.63
C ILE A 35 2.66 -11.01 0.79
N THR A 36 3.81 -10.34 0.96
CA THR A 36 4.37 -10.05 2.28
C THR A 36 3.48 -9.08 3.08
N TYR A 37 2.79 -8.17 2.40
CA TYR A 37 1.76 -7.33 2.99
C TYR A 37 0.60 -8.16 3.54
N ASN A 38 0.03 -9.02 2.70
CA ASN A 38 -1.16 -9.77 3.01
C ASN A 38 -0.93 -10.96 3.96
N ARG A 39 0.25 -11.60 3.89
CA ARG A 39 0.58 -12.84 4.63
C ARG A 39 1.52 -12.63 5.80
N GLY A 40 2.09 -11.43 5.95
CA GLY A 40 3.03 -11.11 7.01
C GLY A 40 4.50 -11.17 6.57
N ILE A 41 5.35 -10.46 7.32
CA ILE A 41 6.81 -10.51 7.14
C ILE A 41 7.32 -11.90 7.50
N GLY A 42 8.11 -12.51 6.60
CA GLY A 42 8.64 -13.86 6.75
C GLY A 42 7.75 -14.96 6.15
N ALA A 43 6.64 -14.60 5.49
CA ALA A 43 5.86 -15.56 4.70
C ALA A 43 6.69 -16.17 3.56
N ASP A 44 6.45 -17.45 3.27
CA ASP A 44 7.00 -18.15 2.11
C ASP A 44 6.33 -17.64 0.83
N TYR A 45 6.78 -16.48 0.35
CA TYR A 45 6.21 -15.83 -0.83
C TYR A 45 6.38 -16.67 -2.11
N GLU A 46 7.39 -17.54 -2.18
CA GLU A 46 7.63 -18.37 -3.37
C GLU A 46 6.51 -19.37 -3.57
N SER A 47 6.04 -19.99 -2.48
CA SER A 47 4.88 -20.88 -2.49
C SER A 47 3.64 -20.17 -3.03
N TYR A 48 3.37 -18.94 -2.58
CA TYR A 48 2.22 -18.14 -3.04
C TYR A 48 2.35 -17.70 -4.49
N LEU A 49 3.54 -17.27 -4.94
CA LEU A 49 3.78 -16.89 -6.33
C LEU A 49 3.55 -18.06 -7.30
N SER A 50 3.80 -19.28 -6.84
CA SER A 50 3.60 -20.51 -7.62
C SER A 50 2.18 -21.08 -7.51
N ASN A 51 1.35 -20.55 -6.62
CA ASN A 51 -0.01 -21.03 -6.38
C ASN A 51 -1.01 -20.30 -7.32
N PRO A 52 -1.60 -21.00 -8.31
CA PRO A 52 -2.53 -20.39 -9.26
C PRO A 52 -3.85 -19.93 -8.63
N ASP A 53 -4.22 -20.46 -7.46
CA ASP A 53 -5.44 -20.10 -6.75
C ASP A 53 -5.27 -18.83 -5.88
N TYR A 54 -4.02 -18.40 -5.66
CA TYR A 54 -3.74 -17.16 -4.96
C TYR A 54 -3.70 -16.00 -5.97
N THR A 55 -4.75 -15.17 -5.95
CA THR A 55 -4.94 -14.11 -6.96
C THR A 55 -4.70 -12.69 -6.42
N TYR A 56 -4.41 -12.55 -5.13
CA TYR A 56 -4.30 -11.25 -4.47
C TYR A 56 -3.15 -10.40 -5.05
N ASP A 57 -1.99 -11.01 -5.24
CA ASP A 57 -0.78 -10.36 -5.74
C ASP A 57 -0.90 -9.93 -7.20
N ASP A 58 -1.55 -10.74 -8.04
CA ASP A 58 -1.87 -10.36 -9.41
C ASP A 58 -2.84 -9.16 -9.45
N ARG A 59 -3.87 -9.15 -8.59
CA ARG A 59 -4.79 -8.00 -8.46
C ARG A 59 -4.04 -6.74 -8.02
N VAL A 60 -3.16 -6.82 -7.03
CA VAL A 60 -2.34 -5.67 -6.60
C VAL A 60 -1.46 -5.19 -7.76
N TYR A 61 -0.85 -6.09 -8.51
CA TYR A 61 -0.03 -5.73 -9.66
C TYR A 61 -0.83 -5.06 -10.79
N GLU A 62 -2.06 -5.51 -11.07
CA GLU A 62 -2.95 -4.86 -12.03
C GLU A 62 -3.24 -3.40 -11.65
N TYR A 63 -3.60 -3.16 -10.38
CA TYR A 63 -3.83 -1.79 -9.89
C TYR A 63 -2.56 -0.95 -9.90
N PHE A 64 -1.42 -1.54 -9.53
CA PHE A 64 -0.12 -0.86 -9.61
C PHE A 64 0.16 -0.37 -11.04
N ASN A 65 -0.02 -1.25 -12.04
CA ASN A 65 0.17 -0.90 -13.44
C ASN A 65 -0.81 0.20 -13.92
N TYR A 66 -2.07 0.12 -13.50
CA TYR A 66 -3.06 1.16 -13.77
C TYR A 66 -2.58 2.52 -13.23
N PHE A 67 -2.12 2.58 -11.98
CA PHE A 67 -1.65 3.82 -11.37
C PHE A 67 -0.34 4.33 -11.99
N ALA A 68 0.60 3.45 -12.31
CA ALA A 68 1.90 3.81 -12.88
C ALA A 68 1.77 4.32 -14.33
N SER A 69 1.12 3.56 -15.18
CA SER A 69 1.15 3.78 -16.63
C SER A 69 -0.21 4.21 -17.22
N GLY A 70 -1.31 3.94 -16.52
CA GLY A 70 -2.66 4.11 -17.06
C GLY A 70 -3.03 3.05 -18.10
N SER A 71 -2.19 2.02 -18.26
CA SER A 71 -2.49 0.89 -19.13
C SER A 71 -3.41 -0.11 -18.43
N GLY A 72 -4.36 -0.65 -19.19
CA GLY A 72 -5.31 -1.66 -18.70
C GLY A 72 -6.52 -1.06 -17.99
N THR A 73 -7.60 -1.84 -17.96
CA THR A 73 -8.73 -1.62 -17.06
C THR A 73 -8.49 -2.53 -15.88
N PRO A 74 -8.19 -2.01 -14.67
CA PRO A 74 -7.96 -2.88 -13.53
C PRO A 74 -9.23 -3.68 -13.23
N SER A 75 -9.06 -4.86 -12.62
CA SER A 75 -10.18 -5.65 -12.11
C SER A 75 -11.15 -4.79 -11.30
N PRO A 76 -12.46 -5.10 -11.25
CA PRO A 76 -13.40 -4.39 -10.40
C PRO A 76 -12.91 -4.31 -8.95
N LEU A 77 -13.15 -3.17 -8.30
CA LEU A 77 -12.88 -3.02 -6.87
C LEU A 77 -13.69 -4.07 -6.09
N PRO A 78 -13.19 -4.55 -4.94
CA PRO A 78 -13.92 -5.51 -4.13
C PRO A 78 -15.31 -4.98 -3.77
N GLY A 79 -16.36 -5.63 -4.28
CA GLY A 79 -17.74 -5.31 -3.94
C GLY A 79 -18.16 -6.13 -2.74
N GLY A 80 -18.37 -5.50 -1.59
CA GLY A 80 -18.82 -6.19 -0.37
C GLY A 80 -17.84 -6.18 0.81
N VAL A 81 -16.97 -5.17 0.88
CA VAL A 81 -16.18 -4.94 2.10
C VAL A 81 -17.14 -4.60 3.24
N SER A 82 -17.02 -5.28 4.39
CA SER A 82 -17.87 -4.98 5.54
C SER A 82 -17.48 -3.62 6.12
N VAL A 83 -18.46 -2.85 6.58
CA VAL A 83 -18.24 -1.46 7.04
C VAL A 83 -18.72 -1.30 8.47
N VAL A 84 -17.90 -0.66 9.31
CA VAL A 84 -18.27 -0.35 10.69
C VAL A 84 -19.15 0.90 10.74
N ASP A 85 -20.11 0.94 11.67
CA ASP A 85 -20.90 2.13 11.95
C ASP A 85 -20.11 3.09 12.85
N LYS A 86 -19.48 4.10 12.24
CA LYS A 86 -18.69 5.15 12.90
C LYS A 86 -18.94 6.48 12.21
N SER A 87 -18.75 7.57 12.96
CA SER A 87 -18.85 8.93 12.44
C SER A 87 -17.86 9.19 11.31
N VAL A 88 -18.24 9.96 10.30
CA VAL A 88 -17.37 10.29 9.16
C VAL A 88 -16.16 11.14 9.58
N GLU A 89 -16.27 11.89 10.66
CA GLU A 89 -15.22 12.78 11.16
C GLU A 89 -13.94 12.02 11.54
N VAL A 90 -14.08 10.82 12.11
CA VAL A 90 -12.94 9.98 12.54
C VAL A 90 -12.03 9.59 11.38
N ILE A 91 -12.57 9.57 10.16
CA ILE A 91 -11.84 9.27 8.92
C ILE A 91 -10.75 10.32 8.66
N PHE A 92 -11.02 11.56 9.10
CA PHE A 92 -10.18 12.74 8.83
C PHE A 92 -9.39 13.21 10.05
N GLU A 93 -9.54 12.54 11.19
CA GLU A 93 -8.66 12.72 12.34
C GLU A 93 -7.24 12.23 12.01
N SER A 94 -6.26 12.69 12.77
CA SER A 94 -4.86 12.26 12.61
C SER A 94 -4.13 12.34 13.92
N ASP A 95 -3.32 11.32 14.19
CA ASP A 95 -2.44 11.31 15.36
C ASP A 95 -1.30 12.33 15.17
N GLN A 96 -1.02 13.13 16.21
CA GLN A 96 -0.06 14.23 16.11
C GLN A 96 1.39 13.73 15.95
N ASP A 97 1.73 12.58 16.54
CA ASP A 97 3.05 12.00 16.41
C ASP A 97 3.28 11.51 14.97
N ILE A 98 2.25 10.92 14.33
CA ILE A 98 2.28 10.61 12.89
C ILE A 98 2.40 11.88 12.04
N GLU A 99 1.61 12.92 12.33
CA GLU A 99 1.65 14.17 11.57
C GLU A 99 3.02 14.86 11.62
N SER A 100 3.81 14.64 12.68
CA SER A 100 5.17 15.16 12.78
C SER A 100 6.12 14.65 11.66
N PHE A 101 5.79 13.52 11.03
CA PHE A 101 6.53 12.95 9.90
C PHE A 101 6.11 13.52 8.53
N ALA A 102 4.98 14.24 8.45
CA ALA A 102 4.49 14.77 7.19
C ALA A 102 5.44 15.85 6.66
N SER A 103 5.96 15.66 5.44
CA SER A 103 6.82 16.65 4.78
C SER A 103 6.04 17.48 3.77
N HIS A 104 5.73 18.72 4.11
CA HIS A 104 5.09 19.65 3.17
C HIS A 104 6.03 20.09 2.03
N PHE A 105 7.35 19.92 2.19
CA PHE A 105 8.35 20.26 1.16
C PHE A 105 8.53 19.17 0.10
N PHE A 106 8.20 17.90 0.41
CA PHE A 106 8.44 16.77 -0.48
C PHE A 106 7.25 16.38 -1.34
N ALA A 107 6.15 17.16 -1.33
CA ALA A 107 4.96 16.88 -2.14
C ALA A 107 5.23 17.07 -3.65
N MET A 108 5.97 16.16 -4.26
CA MET A 108 6.10 16.03 -5.71
C MET A 108 4.70 15.82 -6.26
N ARG A 109 4.15 16.86 -6.91
CA ARG A 109 2.83 16.78 -7.51
C ARG A 109 2.85 15.73 -8.63
N ARG A 110 2.09 14.66 -8.45
CA ARG A 110 1.82 13.62 -9.45
C ARG A 110 0.39 13.75 -9.98
N PRO A 111 0.09 14.73 -10.84
CA PRO A 111 -1.28 15.03 -11.28
C PRO A 111 -1.96 13.84 -11.97
N LYS A 112 -1.23 13.08 -12.80
CA LYS A 112 -1.77 11.88 -13.47
C LYS A 112 -2.14 10.77 -12.49
N LEU A 113 -1.34 10.59 -11.43
CA LEU A 113 -1.64 9.63 -10.37
C LEU A 113 -2.93 10.04 -9.63
N LYS A 114 -3.04 11.32 -9.29
CA LYS A 114 -4.23 11.88 -8.65
C LYS A 114 -5.47 11.67 -9.51
N GLU A 115 -5.40 12.01 -10.80
CA GLU A 115 -6.51 11.86 -11.75
C GLU A 115 -7.01 10.42 -11.83
N ARG A 116 -6.10 9.45 -11.93
CA ARG A 116 -6.43 8.02 -11.97
C ARG A 116 -7.06 7.53 -10.67
N MET A 117 -6.52 7.96 -9.53
CA MET A 117 -7.08 7.66 -8.22
C MET A 117 -8.48 8.27 -8.06
N ASP A 118 -8.67 9.54 -8.39
CA ASP A 118 -9.98 10.20 -8.36
C ASP A 118 -10.99 9.45 -9.24
N ALA A 119 -10.58 9.02 -10.45
CA ALA A 119 -11.43 8.29 -11.38
C ALA A 119 -11.87 6.93 -10.82
N LEU A 120 -10.99 6.25 -10.08
CA LEU A 120 -11.28 4.95 -9.48
C LEU A 120 -12.14 5.08 -8.23
N ILE A 121 -11.86 6.06 -7.36
CA ILE A 121 -12.67 6.36 -6.17
C ILE A 121 -14.11 6.72 -6.55
N LYS A 122 -14.30 7.50 -7.63
CA LYS A 122 -15.63 7.83 -8.16
C LYS A 122 -16.45 6.60 -8.59
N ARG A 123 -15.78 5.50 -8.92
CA ARG A 123 -16.40 4.23 -9.35
C ARG A 123 -16.42 3.17 -8.24
N SER A 124 -15.95 3.52 -7.04
CA SER A 124 -15.90 2.57 -5.92
C SER A 124 -17.28 2.41 -5.29
N ASN A 125 -17.88 1.24 -5.49
CA ASN A 125 -19.14 0.87 -4.84
C ASN A 125 -18.98 0.81 -3.31
N SER A 126 -17.76 0.53 -2.80
CA SER A 126 -17.47 0.52 -1.37
C SER A 126 -17.64 1.89 -0.71
N LEU A 127 -17.68 2.97 -1.50
CA LEU A 127 -17.89 4.34 -1.02
C LEU A 127 -19.31 4.83 -1.29
N ASP A 128 -20.25 3.97 -1.70
CA ASP A 128 -21.57 4.40 -2.13
C ASP A 128 -22.42 5.04 -1.02
N MET A 129 -22.11 4.71 0.24
CA MET A 129 -22.69 5.31 1.43
C MET A 129 -22.33 6.79 1.64
N TYR A 130 -21.29 7.30 0.98
CA TYR A 130 -20.84 8.67 1.11
C TYR A 130 -21.37 9.55 -0.02
N ASP A 131 -21.65 10.81 0.30
CA ASP A 131 -21.94 11.83 -0.71
C ASP A 131 -20.68 12.20 -1.54
N GLN A 132 -20.88 12.96 -2.61
CA GLN A 132 -19.79 13.33 -3.51
C GLN A 132 -18.70 14.16 -2.80
N GLU A 133 -19.09 15.09 -1.93
CA GLU A 133 -18.15 15.95 -1.20
C GLU A 133 -17.22 15.11 -0.30
N THR A 134 -17.78 14.17 0.44
CA THR A 134 -17.04 13.25 1.31
C THR A 134 -16.11 12.36 0.49
N ARG A 135 -16.57 11.80 -0.65
CA ARG A 135 -15.71 11.01 -1.55
C ARG A 135 -14.54 11.83 -2.10
N GLU A 136 -14.78 13.08 -2.48
CA GLU A 136 -13.72 13.99 -2.94
C GLU A 136 -12.73 14.31 -1.82
N LYS A 137 -13.22 14.54 -0.60
CA LYS A 137 -12.37 14.76 0.59
C LYS A 137 -11.55 13.52 0.95
N ILE A 138 -12.12 12.32 0.89
CA ILE A 138 -11.40 11.04 1.05
C ILE A 138 -10.27 10.95 0.02
N SER A 139 -10.59 11.18 -1.26
CA SER A 139 -9.59 11.16 -2.34
C SER A 139 -8.44 12.13 -2.08
N GLN A 140 -8.76 13.39 -1.75
CA GLN A 140 -7.76 14.40 -1.44
C GLN A 140 -6.89 14.02 -0.25
N THR A 141 -7.50 13.50 0.83
CA THR A 141 -6.77 13.08 2.04
C THR A 141 -5.84 11.92 1.76
N ILE A 142 -6.26 10.89 1.00
CA ILE A 142 -5.41 9.76 0.60
C ILE A 142 -4.20 10.28 -0.19
N TYR A 143 -4.44 11.03 -1.26
CA TYR A 143 -3.37 11.54 -2.10
C TYR A 143 -2.39 12.41 -1.31
N LYS A 144 -2.92 13.33 -0.50
CA LYS A 144 -2.10 14.21 0.35
C LYS A 144 -1.25 13.42 1.34
N ALA A 145 -1.84 12.44 2.04
CA ALA A 145 -1.12 11.59 2.99
C ALA A 145 0.04 10.85 2.31
N ILE A 146 -0.21 10.20 1.17
CA ILE A 146 0.85 9.45 0.46
C ILE A 146 1.96 10.40 0.01
N MET A 147 1.63 11.57 -0.55
CA MET A 147 2.65 12.52 -1.03
C MET A 147 3.46 13.13 0.12
N GLU A 148 2.84 13.47 1.24
CA GLU A 148 3.51 14.08 2.39
C GLU A 148 4.39 13.08 3.14
N PHE A 149 3.90 11.86 3.37
CA PHE A 149 4.68 10.81 4.03
C PHE A 149 5.75 10.20 3.13
N SER A 150 5.66 10.31 1.80
CA SER A 150 6.74 9.89 0.90
C SER A 150 8.07 10.61 1.19
N GLY A 151 8.04 11.80 1.81
CA GLY A 151 9.26 12.51 2.23
C GLY A 151 9.81 12.08 3.60
N ALA A 152 9.09 11.23 4.34
CA ALA A 152 9.41 10.90 5.71
C ALA A 152 10.59 9.94 5.81
N VAL A 153 11.33 10.10 6.90
CA VAL A 153 12.36 9.16 7.34
C VAL A 153 12.02 8.71 8.74
N VAL A 154 11.67 7.44 8.87
CA VAL A 154 11.12 6.87 10.10
C VAL A 154 12.16 5.91 10.69
N THR A 155 12.41 6.04 11.99
CA THR A 155 13.23 5.07 12.71
C THR A 155 12.32 4.02 13.32
N ILE A 156 12.65 2.75 13.13
CA ILE A 156 11.95 1.64 13.77
C ILE A 156 12.93 0.71 14.49
N ASN A 157 12.44 0.03 15.53
CA ASN A 157 13.18 -1.01 16.23
C ASN A 157 12.48 -2.36 16.07
N VAL A 158 13.15 -3.33 15.46
CA VAL A 158 12.62 -4.70 15.32
C VAL A 158 13.52 -5.65 16.08
N GLY A 159 13.01 -6.16 17.21
CA GLY A 159 13.83 -6.87 18.19
C GLY A 159 14.94 -5.95 18.72
N ALA A 160 16.19 -6.40 18.60
CA ALA A 160 17.37 -5.62 19.02
C ALA A 160 17.91 -4.68 17.93
N ASN A 161 17.35 -4.70 16.72
CA ASN A 161 17.90 -3.99 15.58
C ASN A 161 17.17 -2.68 15.33
N ARG A 162 17.94 -1.61 15.08
CA ARG A 162 17.41 -0.29 14.73
C ARG A 162 17.57 -0.05 13.24
N TYR A 163 16.47 0.29 12.57
CA TYR A 163 16.43 0.56 11.14
C TYR A 163 15.96 1.99 10.86
N LYS A 164 16.51 2.60 9.81
CA LYS A 164 16.11 3.92 9.33
C LYS A 164 15.47 3.78 7.95
N LEU A 165 14.15 3.84 7.93
CA LEU A 165 13.33 3.66 6.73
C LEU A 165 13.11 4.99 6.03
N LYS A 166 13.42 5.04 4.74
CA LYS A 166 13.02 6.16 3.87
C LYS A 166 11.74 5.77 3.16
N LEU A 167 10.63 6.44 3.47
CA LEU A 167 9.34 6.09 2.88
C LEU A 167 9.28 6.43 1.38
N SER A 168 10.16 7.30 0.89
CA SER A 168 10.37 7.56 -0.55
C SER A 168 10.80 6.33 -1.35
N ASN A 169 11.27 5.27 -0.69
CA ASN A 169 11.62 4.01 -1.35
C ASN A 169 10.38 3.19 -1.75
N ILE A 170 9.19 3.55 -1.24
CA ILE A 170 7.92 2.93 -1.60
C ILE A 170 7.24 3.78 -2.68
N LYS A 171 6.85 3.11 -3.77
CA LYS A 171 6.15 3.76 -4.88
C LYS A 171 4.73 4.12 -4.43
N PRO A 172 4.28 5.38 -4.59
CA PRO A 172 2.89 5.77 -4.32
C PRO A 172 1.85 4.91 -5.02
N GLU A 173 2.17 4.43 -6.22
CA GLU A 173 1.35 3.51 -7.01
C GLU A 173 1.09 2.19 -6.29
N LEU A 174 2.09 1.66 -5.57
CA LEU A 174 1.95 0.42 -4.78
C LEU A 174 1.06 0.66 -3.57
N VAL A 175 1.24 1.79 -2.88
CA VAL A 175 0.39 2.15 -1.74
C VAL A 175 -1.07 2.20 -2.18
N LEU A 176 -1.38 2.91 -3.25
CA LEU A 176 -2.74 2.99 -3.79
C LEU A 176 -3.29 1.64 -4.26
N ALA A 177 -2.45 0.79 -4.86
CA ALA A 177 -2.85 -0.54 -5.29
C ALA A 177 -3.28 -1.42 -4.11
N ILE A 178 -2.54 -1.36 -3.00
CA ILE A 178 -2.91 -2.04 -1.75
C ILE A 178 -4.26 -1.50 -1.24
N LEU A 179 -4.42 -0.17 -1.11
CA LEU A 179 -5.69 0.41 -0.62
C LEU A 179 -6.89 0.03 -1.50
N ALA A 180 -6.69 -0.06 -2.82
CA ALA A 180 -7.72 -0.48 -3.77
C ALA A 180 -8.16 -1.93 -3.54
N VAL A 181 -7.20 -2.85 -3.40
CA VAL A 181 -7.48 -4.28 -3.23
C VAL A 181 -8.02 -4.60 -1.84
N GLU A 182 -7.48 -3.95 -0.81
CA GLU A 182 -7.83 -4.22 0.59
C GLU A 182 -9.24 -3.73 0.96
N SER A 183 -9.56 -2.48 0.62
CA SER A 183 -10.79 -1.83 1.12
C SER A 183 -11.67 -1.21 0.03
N GLY A 184 -11.22 -1.23 -1.22
CA GLY A 184 -11.85 -0.41 -2.25
C GLY A 184 -11.79 1.09 -1.92
N PHE A 185 -10.76 1.51 -1.19
CA PHE A 185 -10.60 2.85 -0.60
C PHE A 185 -11.58 3.23 0.53
N ASN A 186 -12.36 2.29 1.08
CA ASN A 186 -13.26 2.61 2.20
C ASN A 186 -12.48 2.69 3.53
N PRO A 187 -12.41 3.86 4.19
CA PRO A 187 -11.67 4.00 5.46
C PRO A 187 -12.33 3.31 6.66
N LEU A 188 -13.63 3.00 6.58
CA LEU A 188 -14.39 2.27 7.61
C LEU A 188 -14.52 0.77 7.30
N ALA A 189 -13.75 0.28 6.33
CA ALA A 189 -13.67 -1.14 6.00
C ALA A 189 -13.18 -1.97 7.20
N TYR A 190 -13.84 -3.08 7.48
CA TYR A 190 -13.42 -4.06 8.47
C TYR A 190 -13.56 -5.49 7.92
N ALA A 191 -12.66 -6.36 8.34
CA ALA A 191 -12.74 -7.79 8.09
C ALA A 191 -12.50 -8.55 9.39
N ARG A 192 -13.30 -9.60 9.63
CA ARG A 192 -13.04 -10.59 10.68
C ARG A 192 -12.09 -11.64 10.11
N GLU A 193 -11.00 -11.87 10.81
CA GLU A 193 -9.94 -12.78 10.41
C GLU A 193 -9.81 -13.91 11.43
N THR A 194 -9.34 -15.06 10.97
CA THR A 194 -8.90 -16.13 11.87
C THR A 194 -7.60 -15.70 12.52
N SER A 195 -7.51 -15.84 13.84
CA SER A 195 -6.28 -15.50 14.55
C SER A 195 -5.11 -16.38 14.16
N ILE A 196 -3.96 -15.78 13.89
CA ILE A 196 -2.69 -16.50 13.73
C ILE A 196 -2.14 -17.00 15.07
N ASN A 197 -2.69 -16.52 16.19
CA ASN A 197 -2.38 -16.98 17.54
C ASN A 197 -3.69 -17.23 18.31
N PRO A 198 -4.28 -18.43 18.18
CA PRO A 198 -5.55 -18.77 18.82
C PRO A 198 -5.47 -18.71 20.35
N ASP A 199 -4.27 -18.83 20.94
CA ASP A 199 -4.08 -18.78 22.39
C ASP A 199 -4.35 -17.37 22.97
N ILE A 200 -4.34 -16.33 22.13
CA ILE A 200 -4.59 -14.94 22.54
C ILE A 200 -6.05 -14.54 22.29
N SER A 201 -6.59 -14.90 21.13
CA SER A 201 -7.99 -14.66 20.75
C SER A 201 -8.34 -15.56 19.58
N ASP A 202 -9.57 -16.08 19.54
CA ASP A 202 -10.09 -16.84 18.39
C ASP A 202 -10.40 -15.93 17.21
N GLU A 203 -10.81 -14.68 17.48
CA GLU A 203 -11.19 -13.70 16.47
C GLU A 203 -10.34 -12.44 16.59
N VAL A 204 -9.88 -11.96 15.45
CA VAL A 204 -9.10 -10.74 15.29
C VAL A 204 -9.59 -10.02 14.05
N TYR A 205 -9.27 -8.75 13.92
CA TYR A 205 -9.84 -7.94 12.84
C TYR A 205 -8.78 -7.14 12.09
N SER A 206 -9.00 -7.02 10.79
CA SER A 206 -8.33 -6.06 9.93
C SER A 206 -9.21 -4.82 9.78
N ARG A 207 -8.61 -3.62 9.84
CA ARG A 207 -9.36 -2.36 9.91
C ARG A 207 -8.76 -1.28 9.02
N GLY A 208 -9.60 -0.33 8.65
CA GLY A 208 -9.19 0.88 7.98
C GLY A 208 -9.01 0.70 6.47
N ILE A 209 -8.64 1.80 5.81
CA ILE A 209 -8.45 1.83 4.35
C ILE A 209 -7.35 0.85 3.87
N ALA A 210 -6.40 0.53 4.74
CA ALA A 210 -5.30 -0.38 4.44
C ALA A 210 -5.55 -1.82 4.96
N GLN A 211 -6.67 -2.09 5.64
CA GLN A 211 -6.94 -3.38 6.30
C GLN A 211 -5.77 -3.85 7.17
N ILE A 212 -5.30 -2.99 8.07
CA ILE A 212 -4.21 -3.33 8.98
C ILE A 212 -4.73 -4.36 9.99
N TYR A 213 -4.10 -5.55 9.97
CA TYR A 213 -4.35 -6.63 10.90
C TYR A 213 -3.94 -6.24 12.33
N GLU A 214 -4.74 -6.63 13.31
CA GLU A 214 -4.58 -6.19 14.70
C GLU A 214 -3.20 -6.51 15.31
N PHE A 215 -2.67 -7.72 15.11
CA PHE A 215 -1.32 -8.04 15.61
C PHE A 215 -0.21 -7.32 14.85
N THR A 216 -0.46 -6.96 13.59
CA THR A 216 0.46 -6.12 12.81
C THR A 216 0.52 -4.72 13.40
N LEU A 217 -0.63 -4.15 13.82
CA LEU A 217 -0.65 -2.88 14.56
C LEU A 217 0.17 -2.96 15.84
N TRP A 218 -0.01 -4.01 16.66
CA TRP A 218 0.76 -4.18 17.89
C TRP A 218 2.26 -4.24 17.64
N SER A 219 2.67 -5.02 16.64
CA SER A 219 4.07 -5.10 16.22
C SER A 219 4.60 -3.74 15.77
N MET A 220 3.84 -3.00 14.96
CA MET A 220 4.23 -1.66 14.50
C MET A 220 4.32 -0.64 15.64
N ASN A 221 3.43 -0.70 16.64
CA ASN A 221 3.51 0.16 17.82
C ASN A 221 4.78 -0.14 18.62
N ASP A 222 5.14 -1.40 18.80
CA ASP A 222 6.42 -1.77 19.41
C ASP A 222 7.61 -1.24 18.59
N TRP A 223 7.53 -1.33 17.26
CA TRP A 223 8.56 -0.83 16.37
C TRP A 223 8.75 0.67 16.42
N LEU A 224 7.65 1.43 16.53
CA LEU A 224 7.62 2.88 16.46
C LEU A 224 7.71 3.55 17.84
N LYS A 225 7.74 2.78 18.93
CA LYS A 225 7.72 3.28 20.30
C LYS A 225 8.75 4.38 20.60
N GLU A 226 9.99 4.22 20.10
CA GLU A 226 11.05 5.25 20.30
C GLU A 226 10.88 6.48 19.41
N SER A 227 10.09 6.36 18.35
CA SER A 227 9.68 7.48 17.49
C SER A 227 8.46 8.23 18.04
N GLY A 228 7.95 7.83 19.22
CA GLY A 228 6.83 8.48 19.90
C GLY A 228 5.44 7.99 19.46
N CYS A 229 5.32 7.32 18.31
CA CYS A 229 4.03 6.87 17.81
C CYS A 229 3.50 5.65 18.57
N ASN A 230 2.27 5.73 19.06
CA ASN A 230 1.53 4.61 19.63
C ASN A 230 0.05 4.71 19.26
N ILE A 231 -0.32 4.03 18.17
CA ILE A 231 -1.64 4.15 17.55
C ILE A 231 -2.61 3.14 18.15
N LYS A 232 -3.76 3.61 18.62
CA LYS A 232 -4.85 2.77 19.13
C LYS A 232 -5.61 2.13 17.97
N ILE A 233 -6.29 1.02 18.25
CA ILE A 233 -7.13 0.33 17.27
C ILE A 233 -8.18 1.26 16.63
N ASP A 234 -8.83 2.10 17.44
CA ASP A 234 -9.83 3.07 16.94
C ASP A 234 -9.24 4.15 16.03
N GLU A 235 -7.93 4.36 16.06
CA GLU A 235 -7.25 5.37 15.24
C GLU A 235 -6.91 4.84 13.84
N LEU A 236 -7.17 3.55 13.55
CA LEU A 236 -7.00 2.95 12.23
C LEU A 236 -8.05 3.42 11.22
N TRP A 237 -9.19 3.97 11.67
CA TRP A 237 -10.21 4.55 10.79
C TRP A 237 -9.72 5.84 10.10
N SER A 238 -8.71 6.51 10.68
CA SER A 238 -8.05 7.64 10.05
C SER A 238 -7.31 7.21 8.80
N ILE A 239 -7.61 7.87 7.67
CA ILE A 239 -6.88 7.67 6.41
C ILE A 239 -5.39 7.93 6.60
N ARG A 240 -5.04 9.00 7.31
CA ARG A 240 -3.65 9.45 7.43
C ARG A 240 -2.84 8.47 8.26
N ASN A 241 -3.37 8.04 9.39
CA ASN A 241 -2.73 7.03 10.25
C ASN A 241 -2.54 5.71 9.50
N SER A 242 -3.61 5.21 8.86
CA SER A 242 -3.56 3.97 8.07
C SER A 242 -2.54 4.03 6.92
N VAL A 243 -2.50 5.15 6.18
CA VAL A 243 -1.54 5.33 5.07
C VAL A 243 -0.11 5.35 5.59
N PHE A 244 0.17 6.09 6.66
CA PHE A 244 1.50 6.14 7.26
C PHE A 244 1.98 4.75 7.69
N LEU A 245 1.17 4.04 8.47
CA LEU A 245 1.50 2.69 8.96
C LEU A 245 1.71 1.70 7.81
N ASN A 246 0.85 1.73 6.79
CA ASN A 246 1.02 0.93 5.57
C ASN A 246 2.37 1.22 4.89
N MET A 247 2.73 2.50 4.73
CA MET A 247 4.01 2.88 4.12
C MET A 247 5.22 2.43 4.97
N VAL A 248 5.15 2.53 6.31
CA VAL A 248 6.18 2.03 7.22
C VAL A 248 6.34 0.51 7.08
N TYR A 249 5.24 -0.23 7.11
CA TYR A 249 5.24 -1.69 6.96
C TYR A 249 5.84 -2.11 5.61
N LEU A 250 5.39 -1.50 4.51
CA LEU A 250 5.91 -1.78 3.16
C LEU A 250 7.40 -1.42 3.05
N ALA A 251 7.84 -0.31 3.65
CA ALA A 251 9.24 0.10 3.65
C ALA A 251 10.13 -0.91 4.38
N TYR A 252 9.67 -1.42 5.54
CA TYR A 252 10.38 -2.46 6.26
C TYR A 252 10.38 -3.80 5.51
N ALA A 253 9.22 -4.24 5.00
CA ALA A 253 9.10 -5.46 4.19
C ALA A 253 10.04 -5.43 2.97
N LYS A 254 10.05 -4.31 2.24
CA LYS A 254 10.96 -4.10 1.10
C LYS A 254 12.42 -4.17 1.52
N MET A 255 12.77 -3.55 2.65
CA MET A 255 14.12 -3.62 3.17
C MET A 255 14.50 -5.06 3.49
N VAL A 256 13.65 -5.85 4.17
CA VAL A 256 13.94 -7.26 4.51
C VAL A 256 14.09 -8.14 3.28
N LEU A 257 13.24 -7.96 2.26
CA LEU A 257 13.23 -8.79 1.05
C LEU A 257 14.38 -8.49 0.09
N TYR A 258 14.82 -7.23 0.02
CA TYR A 258 15.76 -6.76 -1.01
C TYR A 258 16.95 -6.01 -0.41
N SER A 259 17.32 -6.29 0.85
CA SER A 259 18.56 -5.76 1.40
C SER A 259 19.73 -6.39 0.65
N GLU A 260 20.35 -5.59 -0.22
CA GLU A 260 21.74 -5.76 -0.64
C GLU A 260 22.70 -5.32 0.49
#